data_AF-A0A1E3X8X3-F1
#
_entry.id   AF-A0A1E3X8X3-F1
#
_cell.length_a   1.000
_cell.length_b   1.000
_cell.length_c   1.000
_cell.angle_alpha   90.00
_cell.angle_beta   90.00
_cell.angle_gamma   90.00
#
_symmetry.space_group_name_H-M   'P 1'
#
loop_
_entity.id
_entity.type
_entity.pdbx_description
1 polymer ?
#
loop_
_entity_poly.entity_id
_entity_poly.type
_entity_poly.pdbx_seq_one_letter_code
_entity_poly.pdbx_strand_id
1 'polypeptide(L)'
;MKQEAEKREPMPSVLKHVREQNPTFSKDEAIKEALAMEDRYNESNKERDAKRNAEFQKQWERALTRESYNTMFEYMDGLGE
;
A
#
# COMPACT_ATOMS: atom_id res chain seq x y z
N MET A 1 24.09 -13.62 7.02
CA MET A 1 23.75 -12.98 5.74
C MET A 1 23.33 -11.56 6.05
N LYS A 2 24.16 -10.56 5.74
CA LYS A 2 23.74 -9.16 5.88
C LYS A 2 22.80 -8.92 4.71
N GLN A 3 21.50 -8.87 4.96
CA GLN A 3 20.56 -8.35 3.98
C GLN A 3 21.09 -6.96 3.63
N GLU A 4 21.54 -6.78 2.40
CA GLU A 4 21.70 -5.46 1.84
C GLU A 4 20.34 -4.81 2.01
N ALA A 5 20.24 -3.86 2.94
CA ALA A 5 19.08 -3.00 3.04
C ALA A 5 18.98 -2.34 1.67
N GLU A 6 18.11 -2.90 0.84
CA GLU A 6 17.76 -2.36 -0.47
C GLU A 6 17.55 -0.86 -0.25
N LYS A 7 18.40 -0.05 -0.87
CA LYS A 7 18.44 1.39 -0.61
C LYS A 7 17.11 1.96 -1.08
N ARG A 8 16.12 1.99 -0.18
CA ARG A 8 14.79 2.51 -0.44
C ARG A 8 14.94 3.94 -0.92
N GLU A 9 14.49 4.21 -2.13
CA GLU A 9 14.44 5.57 -2.65
C GLU A 9 13.17 6.26 -2.15
N PRO A 10 13.24 7.53 -1.73
CA PRO A 10 12.07 8.29 -1.37
C PRO A 10 11.23 8.60 -2.60
N MET A 11 9.93 8.77 -2.38
CA MET A 11 8.97 9.26 -3.35
C MET A 11 9.46 10.57 -3.98
N PRO A 12 9.48 10.70 -5.32
CA PRO A 12 10.02 11.87 -6.00
C PRO A 12 9.38 13.19 -5.58
N SER A 13 8.08 13.19 -5.27
CA SER A 13 7.34 14.36 -4.80
C SER A 13 7.80 14.83 -3.42
N VAL A 14 8.04 13.90 -2.50
CA VAL A 14 8.54 14.19 -1.14
C VAL A 14 9.97 14.70 -1.22
N LEU A 15 10.83 14.04 -1.99
CA LEU A 15 12.22 14.48 -2.18
C LEU A 15 12.30 15.88 -2.82
N LYS A 16 11.47 16.15 -3.84
CA LYS A 16 11.36 17.49 -4.45
C LYS A 16 10.97 18.53 -3.40
N HIS A 17 9.94 18.25 -2.61
CA HIS A 17 9.48 19.14 -1.55
C HIS A 17 10.59 19.42 -0.51
N VAL A 18 11.30 18.39 -0.06
CA VAL A 18 12.42 18.55 0.89
C VAL A 18 13.52 19.44 0.33
N ARG A 19 13.88 19.27 -0.95
CA ARG A 19 14.90 20.10 -1.61
C ARG A 19 14.47 21.54 -1.83
N GLU A 20 13.18 21.78 -2.07
CA GLU A 20 12.61 23.13 -2.19
C GLU A 20 12.58 23.85 -0.84
N GLN A 21 12.26 23.15 0.24
CA GLN A 21 12.25 23.71 1.60
C GLN A 21 13.65 23.87 2.19
N ASN A 22 14.59 22.98 1.82
CA ASN A 22 15.95 22.94 2.36
C ASN A 22 16.98 22.96 1.22
N PRO A 23 17.18 24.10 0.54
CA PRO A 23 18.06 24.19 -0.62
C PRO A 23 19.55 24.00 -0.29
N THR A 24 19.93 24.12 0.98
CA THR A 24 21.31 23.90 1.47
C THR A 24 21.63 22.43 1.74
N PHE A 25 20.63 21.54 1.75
CA PHE A 25 20.88 20.12 1.98
C PHE A 25 21.70 19.51 0.85
N SER A 26 22.67 18.68 1.23
CA SER A 26 23.28 17.74 0.30
C SER A 26 22.24 16.75 -0.21
N LYS A 27 22.54 16.08 -1.33
CA LYS A 27 21.66 15.06 -1.90
C LYS A 27 21.31 13.97 -0.87
N ASP A 28 22.29 13.53 -0.09
CA ASP A 28 22.11 12.46 0.89
C ASP A 28 21.26 12.91 2.10
N GLU A 29 21.41 14.15 2.55
CA GLU A 29 20.57 14.72 3.61
C GLU A 29 19.12 14.87 3.17
N ALA A 30 18.89 15.35 1.95
CA ALA A 30 17.56 15.46 1.39
C ALA A 30 16.87 14.09 1.24
N ILE A 31 17.62 13.06 0.86
CA ILE A 31 17.11 11.68 0.78
C ILE A 31 16.74 11.15 2.17
N LYS A 32 17.61 11.32 3.18
CA LYS A 32 17.34 10.88 4.55
C LYS A 32 16.10 11.54 5.14
N GLU A 33 15.98 12.85 4.96
CA GLU A 33 14.83 13.59 5.47
C GLU A 33 13.54 13.20 4.75
N ALA A 34 13.57 13.01 3.43
CA ALA A 34 12.40 12.56 2.67
C ALA A 34 11.92 11.17 3.13
N LEU A 35 12.84 10.22 3.34
CA LEU A 35 12.51 8.91 3.89
C LEU A 35 11.92 9.02 5.30
N ALA A 36 12.49 9.87 6.16
CA ALA A 36 11.98 10.09 7.50
C ALA A 36 10.55 10.69 7.49
N MET A 37 10.25 11.60 6.55
CA MET A 37 8.89 12.13 6.39
C MET A 37 7.90 11.05 5.98
N GLU A 38 8.26 10.20 5.02
CA GLU A 38 7.42 9.07 4.62
C GLU A 38 7.18 8.08 5.75
N ASP A 39 8.22 7.75 6.52
CA ASP A 39 8.10 6.81 7.63
C ASP A 39 7.18 7.38 8.72
N ARG A 40 7.28 8.68 9.03
CA ARG A 40 6.34 9.35 9.95
C ARG A 40 4.91 9.34 9.42
N TYR A 41 4.73 9.61 8.11
CA TYR A 41 3.42 9.55 7.48
C TYR A 41 2.83 8.14 7.57
N ASN A 42 3.61 7.11 7.25
CA ASN A 42 3.16 5.73 7.30
C ASN A 42 2.83 5.29 8.73
N GLU A 43 3.67 5.61 9.71
CA GLU A 43 3.42 5.23 11.10
C GLU A 43 2.16 5.93 11.65
N SER A 44 1.98 7.22 11.37
CA SER A 44 0.77 7.95 11.79
C SER A 44 -0.53 7.44 11.16
N ASN A 45 -0.45 6.85 9.96
CA ASN A 45 -1.61 6.32 9.24
C ASN A 45 -1.79 4.80 9.36
N LYS A 46 -0.86 4.11 10.03
CA LYS A 46 -0.80 2.65 10.11
C LYS A 46 -2.10 2.01 10.59
N GLU A 47 -2.72 2.54 11.64
CA GLU A 47 -3.97 2.01 12.17
C GLU A 47 -5.15 2.23 11.21
N ARG A 48 -5.20 3.40 10.57
CA ARG A 48 -6.23 3.72 9.57
C ARG A 48 -6.09 2.78 8.36
N ASP A 49 -4.88 2.61 7.87
CA ASP A 49 -4.59 1.81 6.69
C ASP A 49 -4.78 0.31 6.99
N ALA A 50 -4.46 -0.15 8.21
CA ALA A 50 -4.78 -1.50 8.67
C ALA A 50 -6.30 -1.75 8.70
N LYS A 51 -7.10 -0.81 9.23
CA LYS A 51 -8.57 -0.90 9.20
C LYS A 51 -9.10 -0.95 7.77
N ARG A 52 -8.59 -0.08 6.90
CA ARG A 52 -9.00 -0.02 5.49
C ARG A 52 -8.67 -1.31 4.75
N ASN A 53 -7.48 -1.87 4.96
CA ASN A 53 -7.09 -3.15 4.35
C ASN A 53 -7.95 -4.30 4.86
N ALA A 54 -8.26 -4.35 6.16
CA ALA A 54 -9.16 -5.38 6.69
C ALA A 54 -10.58 -5.29 6.10
N GLU A 55 -11.08 -4.08 5.86
CA GLU A 55 -12.38 -3.88 5.22
C GLU A 55 -12.36 -4.26 3.74
N PHE A 56 -11.33 -3.86 3.00
CA PHE A 56 -11.14 -4.30 1.61
C PHE A 56 -11.04 -5.82 1.50
N GLN A 57 -10.31 -6.47 2.40
CA GLN A 57 -10.20 -7.92 2.42
C GLN A 57 -11.57 -8.58 2.65
N LYS A 58 -12.38 -8.07 3.58
CA LYS A 58 -13.75 -8.56 3.80
C LYS A 58 -14.64 -8.36 2.57
N GLN A 59 -14.53 -7.23 1.89
CA GLN A 59 -15.30 -6.96 0.67
C GLN A 59 -14.89 -7.89 -0.46
N TRP A 60 -13.58 -8.11 -0.62
CA TRP A 60 -13.01 -9.05 -1.58
C TRP A 60 -13.49 -10.48 -1.34
N GLU A 61 -13.43 -10.96 -0.10
CA GLU A 61 -13.92 -12.29 0.28
C GLU A 61 -15.42 -12.46 0.04
N ARG A 62 -16.22 -11.42 0.32
CA ARG A 62 -17.66 -11.42 0.01
C ARG A 62 -17.92 -11.47 -1.50
N ALA A 63 -17.14 -10.73 -2.29
CA ALA A 63 -17.26 -10.74 -3.75
C ALA A 63 -16.93 -12.14 -4.31
N LEU A 64 -15.80 -12.73 -3.90
CA LEU A 64 -15.41 -14.09 -4.26
C LEU A 64 -16.46 -15.13 -3.89
N THR A 65 -17.03 -15.02 -2.69
CA THR A 65 -18.08 -15.93 -2.22
C THR A 65 -19.36 -15.76 -3.05
N ARG A 66 -19.74 -14.53 -3.40
CA ARG A 66 -20.91 -14.27 -4.26
C ARG A 66 -20.70 -14.84 -5.66
N GLU A 67 -19.53 -14.63 -6.24
CA GLU A 67 -19.18 -15.21 -7.53
C GLU A 67 -19.24 -16.74 -7.48
N SER A 68 -18.68 -17.37 -6.44
CA SER A 68 -18.71 -18.83 -6.32
C SER A 68 -20.13 -19.39 -6.16
N TYR A 69 -21.00 -18.72 -5.39
CA TYR A 69 -22.43 -19.09 -5.32
C TYR A 69 -23.13 -18.92 -6.66
N ASN A 70 -22.90 -17.81 -7.37
CA ASN A 70 -23.51 -17.59 -8.68
C ASN A 70 -23.10 -18.68 -9.68
N THR A 71 -21.80 -19.02 -9.76
CA THR A 71 -21.31 -20.10 -10.62
C THR A 71 -21.89 -21.46 -10.23
N MET A 72 -22.10 -21.71 -8.93
CA MET A 72 -22.72 -22.95 -8.44
C MET A 72 -24.19 -23.04 -8.83
N PHE A 73 -24.95 -21.94 -8.72
CA PHE A 73 -26.35 -21.89 -9.15
C PHE A 73 -26.50 -22.06 -10.66
N GLU A 74 -25.65 -21.38 -11.47
CA GLU A 74 -25.63 -21.57 -12.93
C GLU A 74 -25.32 -23.02 -13.32
N TYR A 75 -24.44 -23.69 -12.59
CA TYR A 75 -24.12 -25.10 -12.81
C TYR A 75 -25.24 -26.05 -12.39
N MET A 76 -25.98 -25.74 -11.32
CA MET A 76 -27.13 -26.55 -10.89
C MET A 76 -28.35 -26.36 -11.81
N ASP A 77 -28.62 -25.13 -12.27
CA ASP A 77 -29.72 -24.86 -13.21
C ASP A 77 -29.42 -25.47 -14.59
N GLY A 78 -28.17 -25.50 -15.03
CA GLY A 78 -27.76 -26.13 -16.29
C GLY A 78 -27.74 -27.67 -16.29
N LEU A 79 -27.87 -28.31 -15.12
CA LEU A 79 -27.99 -29.77 -14.98
C LEU A 79 -29.47 -30.25 -14.90
N GLY A 80 -30.42 -29.31 -14.97
CA GLY A 80 -31.86 -29.57 -14.94
C GLY A 80 -32.55 -29.68 -16.30
N GLU A 81 -31.82 -29.50 -17.42
CA GLU A 81 -32.26 -29.78 -18.80
C GLU A 81 -31.73 -31.14 -19.29
#